data_AF-A0A4R2FDS1-F1
#
_entry.id   AF-A0A4R2FDS1-F1
#
_cell.length_a   1.000
_cell.length_b   1.000
_cell.length_c   1.000
_cell.angle_alpha   90.00
_cell.angle_beta   90.00
_cell.angle_gamma   90.00
#
_symmetry.space_group_name_H-M   'P 1'
#
loop_
_entity.id
_entity.type
_entity.pdbx_description
1 polymer ?
#
loop_
_entity_poly.entity_id
_entity_poly.type
_entity_poly.pdbx_seq_one_letter_code
_entity_poly.pdbx_strand_id
1 'polypeptide(L)'
;MYRQLLLLISSALFVTDLSAAELNNQTPRPHNRAVDADGKPLPVPEEFKAALEYRAVEAIAPVISSGDSKKSRASKTKTTPTVANDASCRWLHNRMADLQRRLESSSHIDAYLEAELSQHQQQWSCLKCASTGPSSADLSRCRR
;
A
#
# COMPACT_ATOMS: atom_id res chain seq x y z
N MET A 1 -43.60 -31.98 -54.08
CA MET A 1 -42.82 -32.18 -52.84
C MET A 1 -42.27 -30.83 -52.41
N TYR A 2 -42.78 -30.29 -51.31
CA TYR A 2 -42.43 -28.98 -50.74
C TYR A 2 -41.13 -29.06 -49.92
N ARG A 3 -40.28 -28.02 -50.00
CA ARG A 3 -39.24 -27.61 -49.02
C ARG A 3 -38.59 -26.34 -49.59
N GLN A 4 -39.02 -25.11 -49.28
CA GLN A 4 -39.12 -24.39 -48.01
C GLN A 4 -37.76 -24.16 -47.34
N LEU A 5 -37.17 -22.99 -47.61
CA LEU A 5 -36.10 -22.40 -46.80
C LEU A 5 -36.25 -20.86 -46.79
N LEU A 6 -37.18 -20.38 -45.94
CA LEU A 6 -37.16 -19.03 -45.40
C LEU A 6 -36.74 -19.18 -43.94
N LEU A 7 -35.56 -18.69 -43.57
CA LEU A 7 -35.23 -18.47 -42.17
C LEU A 7 -35.13 -16.97 -41.92
N LEU A 8 -36.09 -16.52 -41.12
CA LEU A 8 -36.33 -15.17 -40.68
C LEU A 8 -35.27 -14.73 -39.67
N ILE A 9 -34.89 -13.47 -39.80
CA ILE A 9 -34.27 -12.66 -38.77
C ILE A 9 -35.24 -12.57 -37.59
N SER A 10 -34.80 -12.91 -36.38
CA SER A 10 -35.46 -12.49 -35.13
C SER A 10 -34.42 -12.34 -34.04
N SER A 11 -34.04 -11.09 -33.86
CA SER A 11 -33.37 -10.52 -32.70
C SER A 11 -34.10 -10.86 -31.40
N ALA A 12 -33.40 -11.44 -30.44
CA ALA A 12 -33.79 -11.41 -29.04
C ALA A 12 -32.57 -10.96 -28.21
N LEU A 13 -32.56 -9.67 -27.88
CA LEU A 13 -31.77 -9.11 -26.80
C LEU A 13 -32.34 -9.69 -25.50
N PHE A 14 -31.69 -10.69 -24.92
CA PHE A 14 -32.01 -11.11 -23.56
C PHE A 14 -31.23 -10.22 -22.59
N VAL A 15 -31.88 -9.14 -22.17
CA VAL A 15 -31.58 -8.45 -20.92
C VAL A 15 -32.11 -9.37 -19.82
N THR A 16 -31.23 -10.04 -19.08
CA THR A 16 -31.66 -10.73 -17.86
C THR A 16 -31.81 -9.70 -16.75
N ASP A 17 -33.07 -9.54 -16.37
CA ASP A 17 -33.57 -8.71 -15.28
C ASP A 17 -32.83 -8.96 -13.96
N LEU A 18 -32.51 -7.84 -13.31
CA LEU A 18 -31.95 -7.74 -11.98
C LEU A 18 -33.08 -8.06 -10.97
N SER A 19 -33.07 -9.26 -10.40
CA SER A 19 -34.02 -9.63 -9.35
C SER A 19 -33.66 -8.93 -8.03
N ALA A 20 -34.30 -7.79 -7.79
CA ALA A 20 -34.28 -7.03 -6.55
C ALA A 20 -35.18 -7.70 -5.49
N ALA A 21 -34.86 -8.94 -5.09
CA ALA A 21 -35.68 -9.69 -4.14
C ALA A 21 -34.86 -10.55 -3.16
N GLU A 22 -33.77 -10.02 -2.60
CA GLU A 22 -33.13 -10.57 -1.37
C GLU A 22 -32.70 -9.45 -0.40
N LEU A 23 -33.40 -8.31 -0.46
CA LEU A 23 -33.27 -7.23 0.52
C LEU A 23 -34.37 -7.38 1.57
N ASN A 24 -34.19 -8.26 2.58
CA ASN A 24 -34.67 -8.06 3.96
C ASN A 24 -34.52 -9.33 4.81
N ASN A 25 -33.30 -9.68 5.18
CA ASN A 25 -33.07 -10.27 6.51
C ASN A 25 -31.71 -9.85 7.05
N GLN A 26 -31.47 -8.55 7.07
CA GLN A 26 -30.31 -8.00 7.76
C GLN A 26 -30.64 -7.95 9.24
N THR A 27 -30.39 -9.08 9.94
CA THR A 27 -30.19 -9.04 11.39
C THR A 27 -29.25 -7.87 11.68
N PRO A 28 -29.63 -6.92 12.55
CA PRO A 28 -28.77 -5.78 12.89
C PRO A 28 -27.41 -6.31 13.30
N ARG A 29 -26.38 -6.00 12.52
CA ARG A 29 -25.02 -6.41 12.87
C ARG A 29 -24.70 -5.76 14.21
N PRO A 30 -24.25 -6.51 15.22
CA PRO A 30 -23.85 -5.90 16.48
C PRO A 30 -22.71 -4.92 16.16
N HIS A 31 -22.99 -3.62 16.25
CA HIS A 31 -22.08 -2.54 15.85
C HIS A 31 -20.73 -2.56 16.58
N ASN A 32 -20.59 -3.41 17.60
CA ASN A 32 -19.44 -3.44 18.51
C ASN A 32 -18.70 -4.79 18.49
N ARG A 33 -18.98 -5.70 17.53
CA ARG A 33 -18.30 -7.00 17.45
C ARG A 33 -17.91 -7.35 16.02
N ALA A 34 -16.70 -7.86 15.85
CA ALA A 34 -16.28 -8.46 14.59
C ALA A 34 -17.04 -9.78 14.38
N VAL A 35 -17.52 -10.02 13.15
CA VAL A 35 -18.29 -11.23 12.76
C VAL A 35 -17.58 -11.96 11.62
N ASP A 36 -17.79 -13.26 11.52
CA ASP A 36 -17.33 -14.10 10.41
C ASP A 36 -18.20 -13.95 9.15
N ALA A 37 -17.88 -14.71 8.10
CA ALA A 37 -18.59 -14.68 6.81
C ALA A 37 -20.06 -15.13 6.93
N ASP A 38 -20.37 -15.97 7.92
CA ASP A 38 -21.72 -16.46 8.23
C ASP A 38 -22.47 -15.52 9.19
N GLY A 39 -21.86 -14.40 9.59
CA GLY A 39 -22.45 -13.40 10.48
C GLY A 39 -22.38 -13.77 11.97
N LYS A 40 -21.61 -14.79 12.36
CA LYS A 40 -21.42 -15.15 13.77
C LYS A 40 -20.29 -14.33 14.41
N PRO A 41 -20.41 -13.92 15.68
CA PRO A 41 -19.36 -13.18 16.36
C PRO A 41 -18.04 -13.96 16.43
N LEU A 42 -16.93 -13.31 16.08
CA LEU A 42 -15.60 -13.88 16.25
C LEU A 42 -15.29 -14.00 17.76
N PRO A 43 -14.84 -15.18 18.25
CA PRO A 43 -14.44 -15.34 19.63
C PRO A 43 -13.17 -14.53 19.90
N VAL A 44 -13.26 -13.54 20.78
CA VAL A 44 -12.09 -12.83 21.31
C VAL A 44 -11.61 -13.62 22.53
N PRO A 45 -10.36 -14.13 22.53
CA PRO A 45 -9.80 -14.77 23.71
C PRO A 45 -9.83 -13.81 24.90
N GLU A 46 -10.36 -14.25 26.04
CA GLU A 46 -10.33 -13.46 27.28
C GLU A 46 -8.91 -13.35 27.85
N GLU A 47 -8.05 -14.31 27.51
CA GLU A 47 -6.64 -14.32 27.85
C GLU A 47 -5.80 -13.81 26.68
N PHE A 48 -5.08 -12.71 26.90
CA PHE A 48 -4.09 -12.22 25.95
C PHE A 48 -2.83 -13.09 26.02
N LYS A 49 -2.72 -14.06 25.10
CA LYS A 49 -1.48 -14.80 24.86
C LYS A 49 -0.75 -14.17 23.70
N ALA A 50 0.44 -13.62 23.95
CA ALA A 50 1.27 -13.06 22.90
C ALA A 50 1.56 -14.15 21.84
N ALA A 51 1.20 -13.91 20.59
CA ALA A 51 1.43 -14.86 19.50
C ALA A 51 2.93 -15.08 19.22
N LEU A 52 3.77 -14.12 19.62
CA LEU A 52 5.22 -14.21 19.59
C LEU A 52 5.78 -13.79 20.95
N GLU A 53 6.65 -14.62 21.53
CA GLU A 53 7.49 -14.24 22.66
C GLU A 53 8.64 -13.37 22.13
N TYR A 54 8.46 -12.05 22.17
CA TYR A 54 9.54 -11.11 21.86
C TYR A 54 10.49 -10.99 23.04
N ARG A 55 11.73 -11.44 22.86
CA ARG A 55 12.83 -11.16 23.78
C ARG A 55 13.74 -10.12 23.16
N ALA A 56 13.67 -8.88 23.67
CA ALA A 56 14.65 -7.86 23.32
C ALA A 56 16.04 -8.36 23.78
N VAL A 57 16.97 -8.50 22.85
CA VAL A 57 18.38 -8.59 23.18
C VAL A 57 18.84 -7.16 23.44
N GLU A 58 19.30 -6.88 24.65
CA GLU A 58 19.90 -5.58 24.97
C GLU A 58 21.08 -5.34 24.04
N ALA A 59 20.96 -4.35 23.17
CA ALA A 59 22.05 -3.92 22.33
C ALA A 59 23.11 -3.26 23.25
N ILE A 60 24.29 -3.87 23.34
CA ILE A 60 25.46 -3.23 23.95
C ILE A 60 25.86 -2.07 23.04
N ALA A 61 25.31 -0.89 23.32
CA ALA A 61 25.74 0.33 22.64
C ALA A 61 27.16 0.68 23.13
N PRO A 62 28.16 0.84 22.24
CA PRO A 62 29.44 1.37 22.67
C PRO A 62 29.22 2.80 23.18
N VAL A 63 29.65 3.06 24.41
CA VAL A 63 29.71 4.42 24.97
C VAL A 63 30.76 5.20 24.19
N ILE A 64 30.32 5.95 23.18
CA ILE A 64 31.18 6.93 22.53
C ILE A 64 31.22 8.15 23.44
N SER A 65 32.32 8.32 24.16
CA SER A 65 32.60 9.54 24.91
C SER A 65 32.51 10.73 23.95
N SER A 66 31.60 11.65 24.24
CA SER A 66 31.42 12.88 23.47
C SER A 66 32.55 13.83 23.80
N GLY A 67 33.68 13.67 23.10
CA GLY A 67 34.73 14.66 23.05
C GLY A 67 34.25 15.84 22.20
N ASP A 68 33.93 16.96 22.85
CA ASP A 68 33.71 18.24 22.20
C ASP A 68 34.88 18.57 21.28
N SER A 69 34.64 18.53 19.98
CA SER A 69 35.55 19.04 18.98
C SER A 69 34.71 19.61 17.86
N LYS A 70 34.46 20.93 17.98
CA LYS A 70 34.03 21.80 16.88
C LYS A 70 34.98 21.59 15.71
N LYS A 71 34.60 20.70 14.80
CA LYS A 71 35.20 20.58 13.47
C LYS A 71 34.08 20.83 12.48
N SER A 72 33.98 22.06 12.00
CA SER A 72 33.15 22.40 10.84
C SER A 72 33.72 21.65 9.64
N ARG A 73 33.32 20.39 9.49
CA ARG A 73 33.60 19.60 8.32
C ARG A 73 32.53 19.98 7.31
N ALA A 74 32.81 21.02 6.53
CA ALA A 74 32.19 21.17 5.23
C ALA A 74 32.65 19.97 4.39
N SER A 75 32.02 18.83 4.61
CA SER A 75 32.15 17.69 3.72
C SER A 75 31.56 18.14 2.40
N LYS A 76 32.40 18.20 1.35
CA LYS A 76 31.99 18.23 -0.05
C LYS A 76 30.93 17.14 -0.23
N THR A 77 29.67 17.51 -0.14
CA THR A 77 28.55 16.64 -0.42
C THR A 77 28.64 16.39 -1.92
N LYS A 78 28.96 15.15 -2.29
CA LYS A 78 28.49 14.61 -3.57
C LYS A 78 27.04 15.07 -3.70
N THR A 79 26.70 15.65 -4.83
CA THR A 79 25.33 16.00 -5.23
C THR A 79 24.51 14.72 -5.39
N THR A 80 24.36 13.96 -4.32
CA THR A 80 23.25 13.01 -4.17
C THR A 80 21.99 13.85 -4.06
N PRO A 81 20.90 13.48 -4.77
CA PRO A 81 19.62 14.15 -4.60
C PRO A 81 19.34 14.23 -3.10
N THR A 82 19.15 15.44 -2.61
CA THR A 82 18.99 15.67 -1.17
C THR A 82 17.61 15.15 -0.80
N VAL A 83 17.55 13.90 -0.36
CA VAL A 83 16.33 13.31 0.19
C VAL A 83 16.05 14.00 1.51
N ALA A 84 14.83 14.50 1.68
CA ALA A 84 14.41 15.12 2.93
C ALA A 84 14.64 14.18 4.13
N ASN A 85 14.97 14.74 5.29
CA ASN A 85 15.26 13.99 6.51
C ASN A 85 13.97 13.48 7.20
N ASP A 86 13.21 12.66 6.49
CA ASP A 86 11.98 12.00 6.96
C ASP A 86 12.06 10.49 6.65
N ALA A 87 11.48 9.68 7.54
CA ALA A 87 11.50 8.22 7.40
C ALA A 87 10.74 7.75 6.14
N SER A 88 9.61 8.39 5.83
CA SER A 88 8.77 8.07 4.67
C SER A 88 9.52 8.35 3.37
N CYS A 89 10.19 9.51 3.30
CA CYS A 89 11.00 9.87 2.13
C CYS A 89 12.18 8.92 1.93
N ARG A 90 12.88 8.52 2.99
CA ARG A 90 13.98 7.55 2.88
C ARG A 90 13.49 6.19 2.37
N TRP A 91 12.34 5.73 2.86
CA TRP A 91 11.73 4.48 2.39
C TRP A 91 11.35 4.56 0.91
N LEU A 92 10.65 5.62 0.50
CA LEU A 92 10.23 5.84 -0.88
C LEU A 92 11.43 5.87 -1.84
N HIS A 93 12.50 6.57 -1.48
CA HIS A 93 13.72 6.62 -2.30
C HIS A 93 14.27 5.22 -2.57
N ASN A 94 14.40 4.42 -1.50
CA ASN A 94 14.94 3.08 -1.58
C ASN A 94 14.01 2.14 -2.35
N ARG A 95 12.68 2.28 -2.17
CA ARG A 95 11.70 1.48 -2.89
C ARG A 95 11.71 1.77 -4.38
N MET A 96 11.74 3.05 -4.77
CA MET A 96 11.84 3.42 -6.19
C MET A 96 13.15 2.94 -6.81
N ALA A 97 14.28 3.06 -6.12
CA ALA A 97 15.56 2.54 -6.59
C ALA A 97 15.55 1.01 -6.74
N ASP A 98 14.87 0.29 -5.84
CA ASP A 98 14.66 -1.15 -5.96
C ASP A 98 13.81 -1.52 -7.18
N LEU A 99 12.69 -0.82 -7.38
CA LEU A 99 11.80 -1.04 -8.52
C LEU A 99 12.51 -0.79 -9.85
N GLN A 100 13.32 0.28 -9.94
CA GLN A 100 14.13 0.58 -11.13
C GLN A 100 15.10 -0.56 -11.45
N ARG A 101 15.85 -1.05 -10.45
CA ARG A 101 16.76 -2.19 -10.64
C ARG A 101 16.03 -3.46 -11.08
N ARG A 102 14.82 -3.69 -10.58
CA ARG A 102 14.01 -4.86 -10.95
C ARG A 102 13.48 -4.76 -12.39
N LEU A 103 13.16 -3.55 -12.85
CA LEU A 103 12.80 -3.28 -14.24
C LEU A 103 13.97 -3.49 -15.20
N GLU A 104 15.20 -3.16 -14.79
CA GLU A 104 16.40 -3.41 -15.60
C GLU A 104 16.62 -4.90 -15.89
N SER A 105 16.17 -5.79 -15.00
CA SER A 105 16.35 -7.24 -15.17
C SER A 105 15.36 -7.91 -16.12
N SER A 106 14.34 -7.19 -16.61
CA SER A 106 13.17 -7.69 -17.37
C SER A 106 12.43 -8.84 -16.70
N SER A 107 11.13 -8.69 -16.49
CA SER A 107 10.32 -9.69 -15.80
C SER A 107 8.89 -9.74 -16.34
N HIS A 108 8.24 -10.88 -16.18
CA HIS A 108 6.82 -11.03 -16.50
C HIS A 108 5.88 -10.10 -15.70
N ILE A 109 6.41 -9.44 -14.67
CA ILE A 109 5.68 -8.49 -13.81
C ILE A 109 6.02 -7.02 -14.10
N ASP A 110 6.72 -6.70 -15.20
CA ASP A 110 7.19 -5.34 -15.46
C ASP A 110 6.05 -4.30 -15.45
N ALA A 111 4.91 -4.62 -16.05
CA ALA A 111 3.74 -3.73 -16.02
C ALA A 111 3.27 -3.39 -14.58
N TYR A 112 3.34 -4.36 -13.66
CA TYR A 112 3.04 -4.13 -12.25
C TYR A 112 4.13 -3.27 -11.58
N LEU A 113 5.41 -3.52 -11.90
CA LEU A 113 6.53 -2.75 -11.35
C LEU A 113 6.52 -1.30 -11.83
N GLU A 114 6.18 -1.05 -13.08
CA GLU A 114 6.00 0.29 -13.65
C GLU A 114 4.84 1.01 -12.98
N ALA A 115 3.70 0.33 -12.79
CA ALA A 115 2.56 0.90 -12.08
C ALA A 115 2.94 1.27 -10.64
N GLU A 116 3.61 0.38 -9.92
CA GLU A 116 4.07 0.63 -8.56
C GLU A 116 5.08 1.79 -8.51
N LEU A 117 6.05 1.83 -9.43
CA LEU A 117 7.04 2.90 -9.52
C LEU A 117 6.37 4.26 -9.77
N SER A 118 5.38 4.31 -10.66
CA SER A 118 4.64 5.53 -10.96
C SER A 118 3.87 6.06 -9.75
N GLN A 119 3.26 5.17 -8.96
CA GLN A 119 2.55 5.53 -7.73
C GLN A 119 3.53 6.11 -6.71
N HIS A 120 4.69 5.48 -6.52
CA HIS A 120 5.71 5.97 -5.59
C HIS A 120 6.31 7.30 -6.03
N GLN A 121 6.47 7.54 -7.33
CA GLN A 121 6.91 8.86 -7.83
C GLN A 121 5.87 9.96 -7.55
N GLN A 122 4.57 9.65 -7.66
CA GLN A 122 3.52 10.58 -7.27
C GLN A 122 3.58 10.88 -5.77
N GLN A 123 3.71 9.86 -4.92
CA GLN A 123 3.85 10.05 -3.47
C GLN A 123 5.11 10.86 -3.12
N TRP A 124 6.22 10.61 -3.80
CA TRP A 124 7.47 11.35 -3.62
C TRP A 124 7.30 12.86 -3.82
N SER A 125 6.63 13.25 -4.91
CA SER A 125 6.36 14.65 -5.22
C SER A 125 5.34 15.27 -4.25
N CYS A 126 4.28 14.53 -3.89
CA CYS A 126 3.26 14.97 -2.94
C CYS A 126 3.87 15.28 -1.56
N LEU A 127 4.77 14.42 -1.09
CA LEU A 127 5.48 14.56 0.19
C LEU A 127 6.69 15.51 0.12
N LYS A 128 6.98 16.11 -1.03
CA LYS A 128 8.12 17.05 -1.23
C LYS A 128 9.46 16.44 -0.80
N CYS A 129 9.64 15.15 -1.07
CA CYS A 129 10.79 14.40 -0.59
C CYS A 129 12.14 14.81 -1.24
N ALA A 130 12.11 15.53 -2.36
CA ALA A 130 13.30 16.10 -3.00
C ALA A 130 13.76 17.44 -2.40
N SER A 131 13.03 18.01 -1.43
CA SER A 131 13.35 19.31 -0.84
C SER A 131 13.22 19.28 0.69
N THR A 132 12.16 19.87 1.23
CA THR A 132 11.98 20.11 2.67
C THR A 132 11.44 18.88 3.41
N GLY A 133 10.78 17.97 2.69
CA GLY A 133 10.04 16.86 3.29
C GLY A 133 8.60 17.23 3.63
N PRO A 134 7.80 16.25 4.08
CA PRO A 134 6.36 16.43 4.22
C PRO A 134 6.00 17.22 5.47
N SER A 135 5.05 18.15 5.34
CA SER A 135 4.36 18.75 6.49
C SER A 135 3.28 17.81 7.05
N SER A 136 2.74 18.09 8.24
CA SER A 136 1.62 17.33 8.81
C SER A 136 0.39 17.30 7.89
N ALA A 137 0.13 18.41 7.18
CA ALA A 137 -0.94 18.50 6.19
C ALA A 137 -0.64 17.64 4.95
N ASP A 138 0.61 17.64 4.47
CA ASP A 138 1.02 16.80 3.35
C ASP A 138 0.89 15.31 3.71
N LEU A 139 1.34 14.91 4.90
CA LEU A 139 1.18 13.53 5.40
C LEU A 139 -0.28 13.09 5.44
N SER A 140 -1.21 14.00 5.72
CA SER A 140 -2.65 13.68 5.77
C SER A 140 -3.27 13.58 4.37
N ARG A 141 -2.78 14.39 3.42
CA ARG A 141 -3.28 14.45 2.04
C ARG A 141 -2.72 13.34 1.16
N CYS A 142 -1.44 13.03 1.34
CA CYS A 142 -0.66 12.15 0.45
C CYS A 142 -0.66 10.68 0.87
N ARG A 143 -1.38 10.30 1.94
CA ARG A 143 -1.41 8.93 2.48
C ARG A 143 -2.40 7.97 1.80
N ARG A 144 -2.95 8.38 0.65
CA ARG A 144 -3.96 7.61 -0.09
C ARG A 144 -3.33 6.78 -1.20
#